data_AF-A0A7V8XEJ0-F1
#
_entry.id   AF-A0A7V8XEJ0-F1
#
_cell.length_a   1.000
_cell.length_b   1.000
_cell.length_c   1.000
_cell.angle_alpha   90.00
_cell.angle_beta   90.00
_cell.angle_gamma   90.00
#
_symmetry.space_group_name_H-M   'P 1'
#
loop_
_entity.id
_entity.type
_entity.pdbx_description
1 polymer ?
#
loop_
_entity_poly.entity_id
_entity_poly.type
_entity_poly.pdbx_seq_one_letter_code
_entity_poly.pdbx_strand_id
1 'polypeptide(L)'
;MSSAAPERRKHLGRLERSALTGVLVREVVNYSSYWKSSTFSSTVEPTIYLLAFGFGFGSLVSTIGGYDYVDFVGTGTVATAVLFSSAFPAMFGTFVKY
;
A
#
# COMPACT_ATOMS: atom_id res chain seq x y z
N MET A 1 -57.21 -19.09 24.52
CA MET A 1 -56.73 -17.87 23.83
C MET A 1 -55.42 -17.43 24.47
N SER A 2 -54.28 -17.68 23.83
CA SER A 2 -52.98 -17.15 24.28
C SER A 2 -52.40 -16.32 23.13
N SER A 3 -52.32 -15.02 23.35
CA SER A 3 -51.90 -14.02 22.36
C SER A 3 -50.38 -14.02 22.26
N ALA A 4 -49.83 -14.56 21.17
CA ALA A 4 -48.41 -14.44 20.85
C ALA A 4 -48.13 -12.98 20.45
N ALA A 5 -47.35 -12.27 21.27
CA ALA A 5 -46.88 -10.92 20.96
C ALA A 5 -45.92 -10.96 19.74
N PRO A 6 -45.95 -9.95 18.85
CA PRO A 6 -45.12 -9.97 17.65
C PRO A 6 -43.66 -9.72 18.02
N GLU A 7 -42.77 -10.68 17.71
CA GLU A 7 -41.32 -10.46 17.75
C GLU A 7 -40.95 -9.35 16.78
N ARG A 8 -40.51 -8.22 17.32
CA ARG A 8 -40.03 -7.07 16.56
C ARG A 8 -38.67 -7.43 15.96
N ARG A 9 -38.66 -8.05 14.77
CA ARG A 9 -37.44 -8.29 13.99
C ARG A 9 -36.72 -6.96 13.77
N LYS A 10 -35.60 -6.76 14.48
CA LYS A 10 -34.68 -5.65 14.20
C LYS A 10 -34.22 -5.81 12.76
N HIS A 11 -34.70 -4.94 11.87
CA HIS A 11 -34.15 -4.81 10.53
C HIS A 11 -32.69 -4.39 10.69
N LEU A 12 -31.79 -5.34 10.48
CA LEU A 12 -30.35 -5.09 10.40
C LEU A 12 -30.13 -4.16 9.20
N GLY A 13 -29.70 -2.93 9.48
CA GLY A 13 -29.33 -2.02 8.42
C GLY A 13 -28.17 -2.62 7.61
N ARG A 14 -28.14 -2.40 6.29
CA ARG A 14 -27.08 -2.89 5.39
C ARG A 14 -25.66 -2.50 5.85
N LEU A 15 -25.54 -1.45 6.67
CA LEU A 15 -24.30 -0.96 7.26
C LEU A 15 -24.51 -0.72 8.77
N GLU A 16 -24.38 -1.78 9.55
CA GLU A 16 -24.33 -1.71 11.01
C GLU A 16 -22.99 -1.08 11.43
N ARG A 17 -23.02 0.19 11.86
CA ARG A 17 -21.82 0.93 12.29
C ARG A 17 -21.05 0.18 13.38
N SER A 18 -21.76 -0.48 14.30
CA SER A 18 -21.16 -1.29 15.36
C SER A 18 -20.35 -2.49 14.82
N ALA A 19 -20.81 -3.10 13.72
CA ALA A 19 -20.09 -4.21 13.08
C ALA A 19 -18.84 -3.70 12.34
N LEU A 20 -18.96 -2.59 11.61
CA LEU A 20 -17.83 -1.96 10.92
C LEU A 20 -16.75 -1.51 11.90
N THR A 21 -17.13 -0.85 13.00
CA THR A 21 -16.19 -0.45 14.05
C THR A 21 -15.56 -1.67 14.71
N GLY A 22 -16.31 -2.75 14.94
CA GLY A 22 -15.76 -3.99 15.49
C GLY A 22 -14.68 -4.63 14.61
N VAL A 23 -14.91 -4.68 13.29
CA VAL A 23 -13.93 -5.18 12.32
C VAL A 23 -12.71 -4.25 12.23
N LEU A 24 -12.92 -2.93 12.16
CA LEU A 24 -11.84 -1.95 12.10
C LEU A 24 -10.96 -2.00 13.36
N VAL A 25 -11.54 -2.08 14.55
CA VAL A 25 -10.77 -2.19 15.80
C VAL A 25 -9.98 -3.49 15.84
N ARG A 26 -10.57 -4.61 15.41
CA ARG A 26 -9.87 -5.89 15.30
C ARG A 26 -8.67 -5.78 14.35
N GLU A 27 -8.88 -5.24 13.16
CA GLU A 27 -7.81 -5.09 12.15
C GLU A 27 -6.72 -4.12 12.62
N VAL A 28 -7.08 -3.01 13.26
CA VAL A 28 -6.11 -2.06 13.84
C VAL A 28 -5.28 -2.70 14.95
N VAL A 29 -5.90 -3.49 15.84
CA VAL A 29 -5.18 -4.21 16.90
C VAL A 29 -4.28 -5.31 16.32
N ASN A 30 -4.75 -6.04 15.31
CA ASN A 30 -3.94 -7.04 14.61
C ASN A 30 -2.74 -6.37 13.93
N TYR A 31 -2.95 -5.23 13.27
CA TYR A 31 -1.90 -4.47 12.61
C TYR A 31 -0.91 -3.84 13.60
N SER A 32 -1.35 -3.43 14.79
CA SER A 32 -0.49 -2.76 15.77
C SER A 32 0.60 -3.65 16.40
N SER A 33 0.56 -4.96 16.20
CA SER A 33 1.67 -5.86 16.57
C SER A 33 2.73 -5.97 15.47
N TYR A 34 2.36 -5.82 14.19
CA TYR A 34 3.26 -6.00 13.04
C TYR A 34 3.70 -4.70 12.38
N TRP A 35 3.00 -3.58 12.64
CA TRP A 35 3.26 -2.28 12.00
C TRP A 35 4.71 -1.81 12.18
N LYS A 36 5.35 -2.10 13.32
CA LYS A 36 6.76 -1.71 13.53
C LYS A 36 7.68 -2.44 12.56
N SER A 37 7.49 -3.73 12.33
CA SER A 37 8.35 -4.50 11.42
C SER A 37 8.06 -4.14 9.95
N SER A 38 6.79 -4.04 9.56
CA SER A 38 6.40 -3.73 8.19
C SER A 38 6.76 -2.28 7.80
N THR A 39 6.42 -1.29 8.62
CA THR A 39 6.73 0.12 8.34
C THR A 39 8.23 0.39 8.42
N PHE A 40 8.94 -0.27 9.33
CA PHE A 40 10.39 -0.15 9.43
C PHE A 40 11.06 -0.69 8.16
N SER A 41 10.71 -1.90 7.69
CA SER A 41 11.27 -2.41 6.43
C SER A 41 10.94 -1.50 5.24
N SER A 42 9.67 -1.06 5.12
CA SER A 42 9.24 -0.19 4.01
C SER A 42 9.85 1.21 4.01
N THR A 43 10.41 1.68 5.14
CA THR A 43 11.05 3.00 5.22
C THR A 43 12.56 2.89 5.20
N VAL A 44 13.12 1.92 5.92
CA VAL A 44 14.56 1.73 6.08
C VAL A 44 15.20 1.30 4.77
N GLU A 45 14.58 0.37 4.05
CA GLU A 45 15.11 -0.13 2.79
C GLU A 45 15.27 1.00 1.74
N PRO A 46 14.22 1.79 1.41
CA PRO A 46 14.38 2.91 0.51
C PRO A 46 15.29 4.02 1.05
N THR A 47 15.33 4.26 2.37
CA THR A 47 16.23 5.27 2.95
C THR A 47 17.70 4.85 2.82
N ILE A 48 18.02 3.58 3.05
CA ILE A 48 19.36 3.03 2.85
C ILE A 48 19.74 3.09 1.37
N TYR A 49 18.81 2.76 0.45
CA TYR A 49 19.03 2.94 -0.99
C TYR A 49 19.33 4.40 -1.35
N LEU A 50 18.54 5.35 -0.86
CA LEU A 50 18.77 6.78 -1.14
C LEU A 50 20.06 7.32 -0.50
N LEU A 51 20.46 6.83 0.68
CA LEU A 51 21.74 7.20 1.28
C LEU A 51 22.93 6.62 0.50
N ALA A 52 22.88 5.33 0.17
CA ALA A 52 23.96 4.65 -0.55
C ALA A 52 24.10 5.16 -2.00
N PHE A 53 22.98 5.36 -2.70
CA PHE A 53 23.01 5.79 -4.10
C PHE A 53 22.98 7.30 -4.28
N GLY A 54 22.18 8.03 -3.48
CA GLY A 54 22.10 9.49 -3.54
C GLY A 54 23.33 10.17 -2.95
N PHE A 55 23.67 9.87 -1.69
CA PHE A 55 24.84 10.49 -1.05
C PHE A 55 26.16 9.77 -1.40
N GLY A 56 26.14 8.43 -1.48
CA GLY A 56 27.31 7.65 -1.86
C GLY A 56 27.66 7.80 -3.35
N PHE A 57 26.85 7.22 -4.24
CA PHE A 57 27.12 7.25 -5.69
C PHE A 57 27.06 8.66 -6.30
N GLY A 58 26.14 9.53 -5.85
CA GLY A 58 26.08 10.92 -6.30
C GLY A 58 27.32 11.76 -5.94
N SER A 59 28.09 11.37 -4.92
CA SER A 59 29.39 12.00 -4.61
C SER A 59 30.55 11.48 -5.48
N LEU A 60 30.40 10.29 -6.07
CA LEU A 60 31.42 9.62 -6.89
C LEU A 60 31.18 9.82 -8.40
N VAL A 61 29.94 10.05 -8.82
CA VAL A 61 29.52 10.18 -10.22
C VAL A 61 28.64 11.42 -10.36
N SER A 62 29.21 12.53 -10.84
CA SER A 62 28.44 13.74 -11.13
C SER A 62 27.69 13.66 -12.45
N THR A 63 28.15 12.83 -13.38
CA THR A 63 27.63 12.80 -14.75
C THR A 63 27.69 11.38 -15.32
N ILE A 64 26.59 10.90 -15.89
CA ILE A 64 26.51 9.65 -16.64
C ILE A 64 26.15 9.98 -18.08
N GLY A 65 27.02 9.64 -19.03
CA GLY A 65 26.75 9.82 -20.45
C GLY A 65 26.46 11.28 -20.86
N GLY A 66 27.00 12.26 -20.13
CA GLY A 66 26.78 13.69 -20.36
C GLY A 66 25.57 14.29 -19.63
N TYR A 67 24.78 13.50 -18.91
CA TYR A 67 23.65 13.96 -18.09
C TYR A 67 23.97 13.92 -16.60
N ASP A 68 23.38 14.84 -15.83
CA ASP A 68 23.49 14.82 -14.37
C ASP A 68 22.93 13.49 -13.83
N TYR A 69 23.66 12.89 -12.89
CA TYR A 69 23.29 11.60 -12.31
C TYR A 69 21.89 11.65 -11.67
N VAL A 70 21.54 12.75 -11.02
CA VAL A 70 20.26 12.93 -10.33
C VAL A 70 19.11 12.95 -11.32
N ASP A 71 19.28 13.64 -12.45
CA ASP A 71 18.27 13.70 -13.51
C ASP A 71 18.07 12.34 -14.18
N PHE A 72 19.16 11.60 -14.44
CA PHE A 72 19.11 10.26 -15.01
C PHE A 72 18.38 9.26 -14.10
N VAL A 73 18.74 9.23 -12.81
CA VAL A 73 18.11 8.32 -11.84
C VAL A 73 16.67 8.71 -11.54
N GLY A 74 16.39 10.01 -11.41
CA GLY A 74 15.05 10.52 -11.16
C GLY A 74 14.07 10.13 -12.28
N THR A 75 14.43 10.41 -13.52
CA THR A 75 13.59 10.09 -14.69
C THR A 75 13.44 8.58 -14.90
N GLY A 76 14.52 7.79 -14.75
CA GLY A 76 14.48 6.33 -14.86
C GLY A 76 13.58 5.67 -13.80
N THR A 77 13.59 6.19 -12.57
CA THR A 77 12.75 5.68 -11.48
C THR A 77 11.26 5.92 -11.76
N VAL A 78 10.89 7.12 -12.23
CA VAL A 78 9.50 7.44 -12.62
C VAL A 78 9.03 6.55 -13.76
N ALA A 79 9.85 6.39 -14.81
CA ALA A 79 9.53 5.52 -15.93
C ALA A 79 9.30 4.06 -15.49
N THR A 80 10.16 3.56 -14.61
CA THR A 80 10.04 2.20 -14.06
C THR A 80 8.77 2.02 -13.23
N ALA A 81 8.41 3.00 -12.39
CA ALA A 81 7.20 2.97 -11.60
C ALA A 81 5.93 2.95 -12.48
N VAL A 82 5.88 3.78 -13.53
CA VAL A 82 4.77 3.79 -14.50
C VAL A 82 4.68 2.46 -15.25
N LEU A 83 5.82 1.93 -15.69
CA LEU A 83 5.89 0.68 -16.44
C LEU A 83 5.37 -0.48 -15.57
N PHE A 84 5.85 -0.61 -14.34
CA PHE A 84 5.35 -1.64 -13.42
C PHE A 84 3.89 -1.41 -13.03
N SER A 85 3.48 -0.18 -12.71
CA SER A 85 2.09 0.12 -12.38
C SER A 85 1.12 -0.21 -13.51
N SER A 86 1.59 -0.21 -14.76
CA SER A 86 0.80 -0.58 -15.94
C SER A 86 0.87 -2.08 -16.24
N ALA A 87 2.08 -2.66 -16.16
CA ALA A 87 2.33 -4.05 -16.52
C ALA A 87 1.79 -5.04 -15.48
N PHE A 88 1.88 -4.76 -14.18
CA PHE A 88 1.36 -5.66 -13.15
C PHE A 88 -0.16 -5.88 -13.30
N PRO A 89 -1.00 -4.83 -13.36
CA PRO A 89 -2.42 -5.01 -13.63
C PRO A 89 -2.71 -5.63 -14.99
N ALA A 90 -1.90 -5.39 -16.03
CA ALA A 90 -2.09 -6.01 -17.34
C ALA A 90 -1.76 -7.51 -17.33
N MET A 91 -0.71 -7.95 -16.62
CA MET A 91 -0.33 -9.36 -16.49
C MET A 91 -1.34 -10.16 -15.66
N PHE A 92 -1.87 -9.58 -14.59
CA PHE A 92 -2.78 -10.27 -13.67
C PHE A 92 -4.27 -9.99 -13.93
N GLY A 93 -4.60 -8.88 -14.59
CA GLY A 93 -5.97 -8.42 -14.85
C GLY A 93 -6.59 -8.94 -16.14
N THR A 94 -5.79 -9.46 -17.09
CA THR A 94 -6.32 -10.06 -18.34
C THR A 94 -7.14 -11.35 -18.13
N PHE A 95 -7.20 -11.88 -16.90
CA PHE A 95 -8.02 -13.06 -16.56
C PHE A 95 -9.35 -12.77 -15.85
N VAL A 96 -9.70 -11.51 -15.57
CA VAL A 96 -11.02 -11.20 -14.98
C VAL A 96 -12.01 -10.80 -16.08
N LYS A 97 -12.58 -11.82 -16.74
CA LYS A 97 -13.89 -11.76 -17.38
C LYS A 97 -14.86 -12.59 -16.54
N TYR A 98 -15.49 -12.02 -15.52
CA TYR A 98 -16.76 -12.48 -14.94
C TYR A 98 -17.48 -11.31 -14.27
#